data_AF-A0A7S1BQP8-F1
#
_entry.id   AF-A0A7S1BQP8-F1
#
_cell.length_a   1.000
_cell.length_b   1.000
_cell.length_c   1.000
_cell.angle_alpha   90.00
_cell.angle_beta   90.00
_cell.angle_gamma   90.00
#
_symmetry.space_group_name_H-M   'P 1'
#
loop_
_entity.id
_entity.type
_entity.pdbx_description
1 polymer ?
#
loop_
_entity_poly.entity_id
_entity_poly.type
_entity_poly.pdbx_seq_one_letter_code
_entity_poly.pdbx_strand_id
1 'polypeptide(L)'
;MATAFVSGSAALVRQYFMDGFHPTGKPQKTKKITPSGGLIKAVLINGAQSAIGCNSKYPLKRIKSVPYDEHQGFGAISLIDTLPLKGKNEFNLFIRDQIRLVEGTKKEFKFKMNKKNCNIKKFSVTLTWMDEPGAVGCTSCLINDIDMHVVKNGIRRFYPNGLDGEDHKNNVERIQVPANRNDNFLVVIKGTSFITRATYFSAVATGCFQKVLRG
;
A
#
# COMPACT_ATOMS: atom_id res chain seq x y z
N MET A 1 -17.85 14.51 -8.01
CA MET A 1 -18.46 13.49 -7.11
C MET A 1 -17.44 12.49 -6.57
N ALA A 2 -16.57 11.89 -7.39
CA ALA A 2 -15.58 10.88 -6.93
C ALA A 2 -14.69 11.35 -5.76
N THR A 3 -14.17 12.59 -5.80
CA THR A 3 -13.31 13.12 -4.72
C THR A 3 -14.00 13.12 -3.36
N ALA A 4 -15.28 13.52 -3.29
CA ALA A 4 -16.02 13.51 -2.03
C ALA A 4 -16.23 12.09 -1.48
N PHE A 5 -16.44 11.12 -2.37
CA PHE A 5 -16.51 9.69 -1.98
C PHE A 5 -15.18 9.19 -1.41
N VAL A 6 -14.05 9.57 -2.01
CA VAL A 6 -12.71 9.25 -1.50
C VAL A 6 -12.49 9.89 -0.12
N SER A 7 -12.88 11.16 0.06
CA SER A 7 -12.78 11.85 1.36
C SER A 7 -13.61 11.18 2.45
N GLY A 8 -14.84 10.76 2.16
CA GLY A 8 -15.68 9.99 3.08
C GLY A 8 -15.05 8.63 3.43
N SER A 9 -14.48 7.94 2.43
CA SER A 9 -13.76 6.67 2.63
C SER A 9 -12.52 6.86 3.51
N ALA A 10 -11.77 7.95 3.30
CA ALA A 10 -10.62 8.32 4.14
C ALA A 10 -11.02 8.60 5.59
N ALA A 11 -12.16 9.27 5.81
CA ALA A 11 -12.72 9.49 7.14
C ALA A 11 -13.05 8.17 7.85
N LEU A 12 -13.65 7.20 7.14
CA LEU A 12 -13.92 5.85 7.68
C LEU A 12 -12.64 5.08 8.00
N VAL A 13 -11.61 5.16 7.15
CA VAL A 13 -10.28 4.58 7.44
C VAL A 13 -9.70 5.19 8.71
N ARG A 14 -9.75 6.52 8.85
CA ARG A 14 -9.28 7.21 10.05
C ARG A 14 -10.04 6.75 11.30
N GLN A 15 -11.36 6.68 11.22
CA GLN A 15 -12.21 6.20 12.31
C GLN A 15 -11.89 4.75 12.69
N TYR A 16 -11.70 3.85 11.71
CA TYR A 16 -11.34 2.45 11.95
C TYR A 16 -10.11 2.32 12.87
N PHE A 17 -9.08 3.13 12.64
CA PHE A 17 -7.88 3.14 13.49
C PHE A 17 -8.11 3.81 14.85
N MET A 18 -8.81 4.94 14.89
CA MET A 18 -9.05 5.68 16.13
C MET A 18 -10.04 5.01 17.09
N ASP A 19 -10.93 4.18 16.56
CA ASP A 19 -11.83 3.32 17.35
C ASP A 19 -11.18 1.98 17.71
N GLY A 20 -9.94 1.75 17.23
CA GLY A 20 -9.13 0.59 17.58
C GLY A 20 -9.61 -0.71 16.95
N PHE A 21 -10.15 -0.67 15.73
CA PHE A 21 -10.55 -1.87 15.01
C PHE A 21 -9.34 -2.70 14.55
N HIS A 22 -8.23 -2.03 14.21
CA HIS A 22 -6.99 -2.73 13.90
C HIS A 22 -6.39 -3.36 15.17
N PRO A 23 -5.92 -4.64 15.16
CA PRO A 23 -5.79 -5.53 14.00
C PRO A 23 -6.94 -6.54 13.82
N THR A 24 -7.95 -6.53 14.70
CA THR A 24 -8.91 -7.65 14.81
C THR A 24 -10.20 -7.45 14.01
N GLY A 25 -10.41 -6.27 13.42
CA GLY A 25 -11.66 -5.88 12.80
C GLY A 25 -12.80 -5.68 13.80
N LYS A 26 -12.49 -5.51 15.09
CA LYS A 26 -13.43 -5.15 16.16
C LYS A 26 -12.81 -4.06 17.04
N PRO A 27 -13.59 -3.10 17.54
CA PRO A 27 -13.08 -1.99 18.33
C PRO A 27 -12.46 -2.50 19.64
N GLN A 28 -11.23 -2.08 19.91
CA GLN A 28 -10.49 -2.37 21.14
C GLN A 28 -9.90 -1.08 21.71
N LYS A 29 -10.29 -0.71 22.93
CA LYS A 29 -9.87 0.56 23.56
C LYS A 29 -8.34 0.71 23.64
N THR A 30 -7.59 -0.39 23.78
CA THR A 30 -6.12 -0.40 23.91
C THR A 30 -5.39 -0.42 22.56
N LYS A 31 -6.11 -0.45 21.43
CA LYS A 31 -5.53 -0.55 20.07
C LYS A 31 -5.82 0.67 19.20
N LYS A 32 -6.23 1.78 19.81
CA LYS A 32 -6.44 3.05 19.13
C LYS A 32 -5.11 3.63 18.66
N ILE A 33 -5.07 4.09 17.41
CA ILE A 33 -3.94 4.86 16.88
C ILE A 33 -4.47 6.06 16.10
N THR A 34 -3.71 7.15 16.07
CA THR A 34 -3.98 8.31 15.22
C THR A 34 -3.18 8.14 13.93
N PRO A 35 -3.81 7.76 12.80
CA PRO A 35 -3.07 7.51 11.57
C PRO A 35 -2.61 8.81 10.90
N SER A 36 -1.41 8.80 10.33
CA SER A 36 -0.94 9.89 9.48
C SER A 36 -1.67 9.90 8.13
N GLY A 37 -1.56 11.03 7.40
CA GLY A 37 -2.05 11.12 6.03
C GLY A 37 -1.38 10.09 5.10
N GLY A 38 -0.09 9.80 5.33
CA GLY A 38 0.65 8.76 4.61
C GLY A 38 0.05 7.38 4.80
N LEU A 39 -0.27 7.00 6.05
CA LEU A 39 -0.91 5.71 6.32
C LEU A 39 -2.31 5.63 5.71
N ILE A 40 -3.13 6.68 5.82
CA ILE A 40 -4.47 6.69 5.19
C ILE A 40 -4.34 6.50 3.68
N LYS A 41 -3.41 7.21 3.02
CA LYS A 41 -3.13 7.07 1.59
C LYS A 41 -2.71 5.63 1.24
N ALA A 42 -1.77 5.06 1.99
CA ALA A 42 -1.28 3.69 1.76
C ALA A 42 -2.41 2.65 1.89
N VAL A 43 -3.25 2.80 2.92
CA VAL A 43 -4.40 1.92 3.15
C VAL A 43 -5.35 1.97 1.96
N LEU A 44 -5.85 3.15 1.56
CA LEU A 44 -6.79 3.28 0.44
C LEU A 44 -6.26 2.70 -0.87
N ILE A 45 -4.96 2.85 -1.13
CA ILE A 45 -4.30 2.35 -2.36
C ILE A 45 -4.07 0.83 -2.30
N ASN A 46 -3.75 0.28 -1.13
CA ASN A 46 -3.32 -1.11 -1.00
C ASN A 46 -4.38 -2.14 -1.43
N GLY A 47 -5.66 -1.88 -1.16
CA GLY A 47 -6.77 -2.74 -1.61
C GLY A 47 -7.59 -2.16 -2.76
N ALA A 48 -7.11 -1.11 -3.45
CA ALA A 48 -7.79 -0.60 -4.63
C ALA A 48 -7.82 -1.65 -5.75
N GLN A 49 -8.98 -1.79 -6.39
CA GLN A 49 -9.28 -2.79 -7.41
C GLN A 49 -9.08 -2.21 -8.80
N SER A 50 -8.63 -3.02 -9.76
CA SER A 50 -8.50 -2.55 -11.14
C SER A 50 -9.86 -2.08 -11.67
N ALA A 51 -9.87 -0.89 -12.25
CA ALA A 51 -11.02 -0.30 -12.88
C ALA A 51 -10.95 -0.48 -14.41
N ILE A 52 -12.10 -0.41 -15.06
CA ILE A 52 -12.20 -0.43 -16.52
C ILE A 52 -12.13 1.02 -17.00
N GLY A 53 -11.20 1.33 -17.89
CA GLY A 53 -11.19 2.62 -18.59
C GLY A 53 -12.33 2.71 -19.61
N CYS A 54 -12.97 3.87 -19.72
CA CYS A 54 -13.92 4.20 -20.77
C CYS A 54 -13.52 5.49 -21.47
N ASN A 55 -13.74 5.59 -22.78
CA ASN A 55 -13.57 6.86 -23.49
C ASN A 55 -14.66 7.88 -23.11
N SER A 56 -14.41 9.16 -23.35
CA SER A 56 -15.37 10.24 -23.09
C SER A 56 -16.32 10.51 -24.27
N LYS A 57 -16.27 9.73 -25.35
CA LYS A 57 -17.04 9.96 -26.59
C LYS A 57 -18.17 8.95 -26.72
N TYR A 58 -19.38 9.42 -26.99
CA TYR A 58 -20.54 8.56 -27.21
C TYR A 58 -20.50 7.87 -28.61
N PRO A 59 -20.85 6.58 -28.73
CA PRO A 59 -21.18 5.66 -27.63
C PRO A 59 -19.93 5.32 -26.82
N LEU A 60 -20.09 5.24 -25.49
CA LEU A 60 -19.00 4.90 -24.59
C LEU A 60 -18.41 3.54 -24.98
N LYS A 61 -17.10 3.50 -25.20
CA LYS A 61 -16.33 2.28 -25.49
C LYS A 61 -15.34 2.05 -24.37
N ARG A 62 -15.23 0.79 -23.95
CA ARG A 62 -14.16 0.35 -23.07
C ARG A 62 -12.82 0.58 -23.79
N ILE A 63 -11.91 1.23 -23.10
CA ILE A 63 -10.53 1.36 -23.54
C ILE A 63 -9.67 0.34 -22.78
N LYS A 64 -8.58 -0.10 -23.41
CA LYS A 64 -7.61 -0.95 -22.75
C LYS A 64 -6.97 -0.14 -21.63
N SER A 65 -7.24 -0.54 -20.39
CA SER A 65 -6.56 0.02 -19.22
C SER A 65 -5.78 -1.09 -18.53
N VAL A 66 -4.56 -0.75 -18.13
CA VAL A 66 -3.64 -1.65 -17.41
C VAL A 66 -3.36 -1.07 -16.02
N PRO A 67 -3.03 -1.91 -15.02
CA PRO A 67 -2.70 -1.40 -13.69
C PRO A 67 -1.62 -0.32 -13.76
N TYR A 68 -1.78 0.74 -12.96
CA TYR A 68 -0.85 1.88 -12.85
C TYR A 68 -0.79 2.82 -14.06
N ASP A 69 -1.68 2.66 -15.05
CA ASP A 69 -1.80 3.63 -16.13
C ASP A 69 -2.47 4.94 -15.69
N GLU A 70 -2.44 5.94 -16.56
CA GLU A 70 -3.06 7.25 -16.36
C GLU A 70 -4.60 7.25 -16.36
N HIS A 71 -5.24 6.14 -16.77
CA HIS A 71 -6.71 6.03 -16.82
C HIS A 71 -7.29 5.60 -15.47
N GLN A 72 -6.65 4.66 -14.78
CA GLN A 72 -7.13 4.11 -13.50
C GLN A 72 -6.19 4.35 -12.33
N GLY A 73 -4.93 4.70 -12.57
CA GLY A 73 -3.88 4.78 -11.57
C GLY A 73 -3.80 3.49 -10.75
N PHE A 74 -3.94 3.60 -9.44
CA PHE A 74 -3.96 2.46 -8.53
C PHE A 74 -5.30 1.69 -8.51
N GLY A 75 -6.33 2.19 -9.20
CA GLY A 75 -7.65 1.57 -9.31
C GLY A 75 -8.72 2.22 -8.41
N ALA A 76 -9.89 1.61 -8.39
CA ALA A 76 -11.04 2.04 -7.59
C ALA A 76 -10.90 1.61 -6.12
N ILE A 77 -11.15 2.52 -5.19
CA ILE A 77 -11.07 2.25 -3.75
C ILE A 77 -12.07 1.16 -3.34
N SER A 78 -11.59 0.20 -2.55
CA SER A 78 -12.42 -0.82 -1.92
C SER A 78 -12.03 -0.99 -0.45
N LEU A 79 -12.89 -0.54 0.46
CA LEU A 79 -12.63 -0.65 1.91
C LEU A 79 -12.69 -2.11 2.38
N ILE A 80 -13.52 -2.95 1.76
CA ILE A 80 -13.63 -4.38 2.10
C ILE A 80 -12.37 -5.16 1.69
N ASP A 81 -11.63 -4.72 0.68
CA ASP A 81 -10.35 -5.35 0.27
C ASP A 81 -9.13 -4.76 1.00
N THR A 82 -9.35 -3.73 1.81
CA THR A 82 -8.30 -2.94 2.44
C THR A 82 -8.26 -3.12 3.96
N LEU A 83 -9.42 -3.14 4.61
CA LEU A 83 -9.54 -3.19 6.07
C LEU A 83 -10.06 -4.56 6.52
N PRO A 84 -9.40 -5.23 7.48
CA PRO A 84 -9.98 -6.40 8.13
C PRO A 84 -11.24 -6.04 8.90
N LEU A 85 -12.35 -6.68 8.55
CA LEU A 85 -13.68 -6.46 9.11
C LEU A 85 -14.23 -7.80 9.56
N LYS A 86 -14.34 -7.99 10.88
CA LYS A 86 -14.71 -9.29 11.44
C LYS A 86 -16.09 -9.74 10.91
N GLY A 87 -16.11 -10.93 10.31
CA GLY A 87 -17.32 -11.52 9.74
C GLY A 87 -17.70 -11.00 8.36
N LYS A 88 -16.89 -10.13 7.75
CA LYS A 88 -17.11 -9.60 6.39
C LYS A 88 -15.99 -10.02 5.42
N ASN A 89 -14.75 -10.07 5.90
CA ASN A 89 -13.61 -10.57 5.15
C ASN A 89 -12.63 -11.28 6.10
N GLU A 90 -11.66 -12.01 5.54
CA GLU A 90 -10.68 -12.75 6.33
C GLU A 90 -9.28 -12.62 5.71
N PHE A 91 -8.55 -11.59 6.14
CA PHE A 91 -7.13 -11.40 5.88
C PHE A 91 -6.50 -10.60 7.03
N ASN A 92 -5.18 -10.49 7.05
CA ASN A 92 -4.51 -9.64 8.03
C ASN A 92 -3.95 -8.39 7.35
N LEU A 93 -4.00 -7.29 8.11
CA LEU A 93 -3.42 -6.01 7.76
C LEU A 93 -2.17 -5.83 8.62
N PHE A 94 -1.07 -5.44 8.00
CA PHE A 94 0.14 -4.97 8.65
C PHE A 94 0.28 -3.48 8.37
N ILE A 95 0.62 -2.70 9.40
CA ILE A 95 0.82 -1.27 9.29
C ILE A 95 2.15 -0.85 9.91
N ARG A 96 2.75 0.14 9.27
CA ARG A 96 3.86 0.94 9.75
C ARG A 96 3.55 2.38 9.38
N ASP A 97 3.63 3.26 10.36
CA ASP A 97 3.26 4.67 10.18
C ASP A 97 4.37 5.56 10.71
N GLN A 98 4.71 6.60 9.94
CA GLN A 98 5.78 7.54 10.26
C GLN A 98 7.07 6.84 10.72
N ILE A 99 7.50 5.82 9.98
CA ILE A 99 8.76 5.14 10.25
C ILE A 99 9.90 5.97 9.69
N ARG A 100 10.81 6.36 10.57
CA ARG A 100 12.04 7.06 10.19
C ARG A 100 12.94 6.13 9.37
N LEU A 101 13.40 6.64 8.24
CA LEU A 101 14.33 5.98 7.32
C LEU A 101 15.52 6.90 7.06
N VAL A 102 16.73 6.38 7.18
CA VAL A 102 17.97 7.10 6.92
C VAL A 102 18.48 6.72 5.54
N GLU A 103 19.03 7.67 4.80
CA GLU A 103 19.63 7.41 3.48
C GLU A 103 20.66 6.27 3.56
N GLY A 104 20.69 5.41 2.54
CA GLY A 104 21.57 4.24 2.47
C GLY A 104 21.17 3.08 3.38
N THR A 105 20.17 3.26 4.26
CA THR A 105 19.67 2.19 5.14
C THR A 105 18.43 1.52 4.57
N LYS A 106 18.12 0.33 5.09
CA LYS A 106 16.91 -0.42 4.72
C LYS A 106 16.11 -0.90 5.94
N LYS A 107 14.80 -1.07 5.74
CA LYS A 107 13.89 -1.77 6.64
C LYS A 107 13.40 -3.04 5.97
N GLU A 108 13.38 -4.13 6.71
CA GLU A 108 12.97 -5.44 6.21
C GLU A 108 11.78 -5.97 7.01
N PHE A 109 10.77 -6.49 6.31
CA PHE A 109 9.58 -7.08 6.91
C PHE A 109 9.30 -8.44 6.30
N LYS A 110 9.19 -9.47 7.15
CA LYS A 110 8.99 -10.86 6.73
C LYS A 110 7.55 -11.31 6.96
N PHE A 111 6.94 -11.90 5.95
CA PHE A 111 5.56 -12.40 5.98
C PHE A 111 5.53 -13.85 5.55
N LYS A 112 4.86 -14.70 6.34
CA LYS A 112 4.58 -16.09 6.00
C LYS A 112 3.08 -16.27 5.79
N MET A 113 2.68 -16.76 4.63
CA MET A 113 1.26 -16.97 4.27
C MET A 113 0.71 -18.24 4.92
N ASN A 114 0.34 -18.17 6.20
CA ASN A 114 -0.11 -19.31 7.00
C ASN A 114 -1.44 -19.10 7.75
N LYS A 115 -2.16 -18.01 7.49
CA LYS A 115 -3.46 -17.73 8.11
C LYS A 115 -4.51 -18.75 7.66
N LYS A 116 -5.10 -19.44 8.63
CA LYS A 116 -6.24 -20.35 8.40
C LYS A 116 -7.48 -19.53 7.98
N ASN A 117 -8.35 -20.13 7.19
CA ASN A 117 -9.64 -19.56 6.74
C ASN A 117 -9.52 -18.26 5.91
N CYS A 118 -8.32 -17.96 5.41
CA CYS A 118 -8.07 -16.82 4.54
C CYS A 118 -7.97 -17.28 3.08
N ASN A 119 -8.74 -16.66 2.19
CA ASN A 119 -8.87 -17.05 0.79
C ASN A 119 -8.42 -15.97 -0.21
N ILE A 120 -7.82 -14.88 0.27
CA ILE A 120 -7.28 -13.86 -0.63
C ILE A 120 -6.07 -14.43 -1.40
N LYS A 121 -6.08 -14.22 -2.71
CA LYS A 121 -5.10 -14.83 -3.64
C LYS A 121 -3.85 -13.96 -3.89
N LYS A 122 -3.79 -12.79 -3.26
CA LYS A 122 -2.72 -11.81 -3.47
C LYS A 122 -2.12 -11.39 -2.14
N PHE A 123 -0.81 -11.25 -2.12
CA PHE A 123 -0.10 -10.43 -1.14
C PHE A 123 0.06 -9.04 -1.75
N SER A 124 -0.48 -8.03 -1.07
CA SER A 124 -0.40 -6.63 -1.48
C SER A 124 0.44 -5.87 -0.48
N VAL A 125 1.34 -5.01 -0.95
CA VAL A 125 2.07 -4.06 -0.12
C VAL A 125 2.11 -2.71 -0.81
N THR A 126 1.83 -1.65 -0.05
CA THR A 126 1.93 -0.26 -0.49
C THR A 126 2.82 0.52 0.45
N LEU A 127 3.79 1.21 -0.11
CA LEU A 127 4.63 2.21 0.52
C LEU A 127 4.14 3.60 0.09
N THR A 128 4.07 4.53 1.04
CA THR A 128 3.82 5.95 0.78
C THR A 128 4.69 6.82 1.66
N TRP A 129 5.03 8.00 1.16
CA TRP A 129 5.61 9.07 1.97
C TRP A 129 5.03 10.42 1.55
N MET A 130 5.08 11.37 2.48
CA MET A 130 4.74 12.76 2.19
C MET A 130 6.05 13.42 1.80
N ASP A 131 6.32 13.47 0.50
CA ASP A 131 7.57 14.02 -0.01
C ASP A 131 7.66 15.54 0.22
N GLU A 132 8.89 16.06 0.18
CA GLU A 132 9.15 17.49 0.27
C GLU A 132 8.57 18.22 -0.95
N PRO A 133 8.16 19.50 -0.80
CA PRO A 133 7.59 20.25 -1.90
C PRO A 133 8.61 20.43 -3.03
N GLY A 134 8.25 19.98 -4.23
CA GLY A 134 9.05 20.19 -5.43
C GLY A 134 9.04 21.64 -5.91
N ALA A 135 10.04 22.01 -6.71
CA ALA A 135 10.12 23.33 -7.33
C ALA A 135 8.97 23.57 -8.33
N VAL A 136 8.56 24.84 -8.49
CA VAL A 136 7.54 25.23 -9.47
C VAL A 136 8.01 24.91 -10.89
N GLY A 137 7.15 24.30 -11.71
CA GLY A 137 7.46 23.97 -13.11
C GLY A 137 8.34 22.73 -13.29
N CYS A 138 8.66 22.02 -12.20
CA CYS A 138 9.39 20.77 -12.28
C CYS A 138 8.56 19.68 -13.00
N THR A 139 9.25 18.86 -13.81
CA THR A 139 8.66 17.76 -14.59
C THR A 139 8.91 16.38 -13.99
N SER A 140 9.90 16.25 -13.09
CA SER A 140 10.20 15.06 -12.29
C SER A 140 10.62 15.51 -10.89
N CYS A 141 9.68 15.45 -9.94
CA CYS A 141 9.73 16.22 -8.69
C CYS A 141 9.81 15.36 -7.45
N LEU A 142 10.24 14.11 -7.61
CA LEU A 142 10.57 13.28 -6.47
C LEU A 142 11.86 13.83 -5.84
N ILE A 143 11.76 14.27 -4.59
CA ILE A 143 12.87 14.88 -3.85
C ILE A 143 13.53 13.85 -2.96
N ASN A 144 12.73 13.08 -2.23
CA ASN A 144 13.22 11.94 -1.46
C ASN A 144 12.80 10.64 -2.13
N ASP A 145 13.79 9.85 -2.51
CA ASP A 145 13.65 8.61 -3.22
C ASP A 145 13.73 7.40 -2.27
N ILE A 146 12.62 6.69 -2.14
CA ILE A 146 12.48 5.48 -1.32
C ILE A 146 12.05 4.34 -2.23
N ASP A 147 12.88 3.30 -2.28
CA ASP A 147 12.62 2.13 -3.11
C ASP A 147 12.12 0.94 -2.30
N MET A 148 11.10 0.27 -2.81
CA MET A 148 10.54 -0.96 -2.28
C MET A 148 10.67 -2.09 -3.30
N HIS A 149 11.12 -3.25 -2.83
CA HIS A 149 10.95 -4.49 -3.58
C HIS A 149 10.48 -5.62 -2.68
N VAL A 150 9.88 -6.63 -3.30
CA VAL A 150 9.41 -7.83 -2.60
C VAL A 150 10.15 -9.05 -3.14
N VAL A 151 10.74 -9.85 -2.25
CA VAL A 151 11.31 -11.15 -2.59
C VAL A 151 10.34 -12.25 -2.15
N LYS A 152 9.85 -13.03 -3.11
CA LYS A 152 9.00 -14.21 -2.87
C LYS A 152 9.85 -15.47 -2.77
N ASN A 153 9.68 -16.22 -1.69
CA ASN A 153 10.34 -17.50 -1.40
C ASN A 153 11.88 -17.44 -1.52
N GLY A 154 12.49 -16.26 -1.33
CA GLY A 154 13.93 -16.07 -1.47
C GLY A 154 14.47 -16.10 -2.91
N ILE A 155 13.58 -16.24 -3.92
CA ILE A 155 13.98 -16.51 -5.30
C ILE A 155 13.61 -15.33 -6.21
N ARG A 156 12.31 -14.99 -6.28
CA ARG A 156 11.81 -14.03 -7.26
C ARG A 156 11.62 -12.66 -6.63
N ARG A 157 12.29 -11.65 -7.19
CA ARG A 157 12.08 -10.24 -6.85
C ARG A 157 10.94 -9.65 -7.69
N PHE A 158 10.15 -8.79 -7.06
CA PHE A 158 9.09 -8.00 -7.67
C PHE A 158 9.34 -6.53 -7.34
N TYR A 159 9.10 -5.68 -8.33
CA TYR A 159 9.27 -4.25 -8.26
C TYR A 159 7.91 -3.52 -8.31
N PRO A 160 7.84 -2.27 -7.85
CA PRO A 160 6.59 -1.58 -7.66
C PRO A 160 6.00 -1.07 -8.96
N ASN A 161 4.71 -0.74 -8.91
CA ASN A 161 4.00 0.01 -9.95
C ASN A 161 4.03 -0.65 -11.35
N GLY A 162 4.21 -1.97 -11.39
CA GLY A 162 4.26 -2.74 -12.64
C GLY A 162 5.57 -2.60 -13.41
N LEU A 163 6.61 -2.03 -12.79
CA LEU A 163 7.95 -1.88 -13.37
C LEU A 163 8.77 -3.17 -13.21
N ASP A 164 9.85 -3.27 -13.98
CA ASP A 164 10.88 -4.32 -13.88
C ASP A 164 12.09 -3.89 -13.03
N GLY A 165 12.02 -2.71 -12.40
CA GLY A 165 13.06 -2.10 -11.57
C GLY A 165 12.49 -1.08 -10.57
N GLU A 166 13.39 -0.43 -9.83
CA GLU A 166 13.09 0.62 -8.83
C GLU A 166 12.32 1.81 -9.45
N ASP A 167 11.47 2.50 -8.65
CA ASP A 167 10.62 3.61 -9.10
C ASP A 167 11.11 4.96 -8.55
N HIS A 168 11.99 5.60 -9.32
CA HIS A 168 12.55 6.90 -8.98
C HIS A 168 11.66 8.10 -9.35
N LYS A 169 10.35 7.91 -9.53
CA LYS A 169 9.42 8.96 -9.97
C LYS A 169 8.25 9.20 -9.03
N ASN A 170 7.79 8.16 -8.32
CA ASN A 170 6.53 8.21 -7.59
C ASN A 170 6.74 8.13 -6.07
N ASN A 171 6.07 9.00 -5.31
CA ASN A 171 6.02 8.91 -3.83
C ASN A 171 5.03 7.85 -3.28
N VAL A 172 4.65 6.92 -4.14
CA VAL A 172 3.79 5.78 -3.84
C VAL A 172 4.31 4.60 -4.64
N GLU A 173 4.56 3.51 -3.95
CA GLU A 173 4.99 2.27 -4.56
C GLU A 173 4.08 1.14 -4.09
N ARG A 174 3.43 0.44 -5.03
CA ARG A 174 2.59 -0.71 -4.72
C ARG A 174 3.05 -1.95 -5.47
N ILE A 175 3.13 -3.07 -4.74
CA ILE A 175 3.40 -4.39 -5.28
C ILE A 175 2.24 -5.32 -4.91
N GLN A 176 1.65 -5.97 -5.92
CA GLN A 176 0.64 -7.03 -5.76
C GLN A 176 1.16 -8.32 -6.39
N VAL A 177 1.39 -9.35 -5.57
CA VAL A 177 1.92 -10.64 -6.02
C VAL A 177 0.92 -11.76 -5.74
N PRO A 178 0.72 -12.72 -6.67
CA PRO A 178 -0.01 -13.94 -6.36
C PRO A 178 0.60 -14.66 -5.15
N ALA A 179 -0.25 -15.05 -4.20
CA ALA A 179 0.15 -15.66 -2.94
C ALA A 179 -0.57 -16.99 -2.72
N ASN A 180 0.20 -18.02 -2.39
CA ASN A 180 -0.25 -19.35 -2.01
C ASN A 180 0.06 -19.61 -0.54
N ARG A 181 -0.60 -20.63 0.03
CA ARG A 181 -0.30 -21.09 1.39
C ARG A 181 1.17 -21.53 1.49
N ASN A 182 1.82 -21.12 2.58
CA ASN A 182 3.25 -21.31 2.88
C ASN A 182 4.24 -20.47 2.07
N ASP A 183 3.78 -19.60 1.16
CA ASP A 183 4.67 -18.60 0.56
C ASP A 183 5.27 -17.68 1.64
N ASN A 184 6.54 -17.34 1.48
CA ASN A 184 7.27 -16.37 2.28
C ASN A 184 7.54 -15.12 1.44
N PHE A 185 7.29 -13.95 2.00
CA PHE A 185 7.58 -12.67 1.37
C PHE A 185 8.51 -11.86 2.28
N LEU A 186 9.58 -11.33 1.69
CA LEU A 186 10.45 -10.33 2.30
C LEU A 186 10.18 -9.00 1.59
N VAL A 187 9.61 -8.05 2.31
CA VAL A 187 9.49 -6.66 1.85
C VAL A 187 10.75 -5.93 2.30
N VAL A 188 11.45 -5.30 1.36
CA VAL A 188 12.62 -4.46 1.61
C VAL A 188 12.26 -3.05 1.20
N ILE A 189 12.43 -2.09 2.10
CA ILE A 189 12.25 -0.65 1.86
C ILE A 189 13.59 0.03 2.13
N LYS A 190 14.14 0.74 1.14
CA LYS A 190 15.47 1.32 1.15
C LYS A 190 15.38 2.83 0.96
N GLY A 191 16.14 3.59 1.75
CA GLY A 191 16.34 5.01 1.48
C GLY A 191 17.42 5.18 0.44
N THR A 192 17.07 5.61 -0.77
CA THR A 192 18.00 5.65 -1.90
C THR A 192 18.70 6.99 -2.02
N SER A 193 17.95 8.08 -2.01
CA SER A 193 18.50 9.44 -2.07
C SER A 193 17.55 10.43 -1.43
N PHE A 194 18.01 11.21 -0.47
CA PHE A 194 17.19 12.18 0.28
C PHE A 194 17.83 13.56 0.27
N ILE A 195 16.98 14.61 0.27
CA ILE A 195 17.48 15.99 0.43
C ILE A 195 17.98 16.27 1.85
N THR A 196 17.46 15.55 2.84
CA THR A 196 17.94 15.54 4.22
C THR A 196 18.36 14.15 4.63
N ARG A 197 19.18 14.01 5.68
CA ARG A 197 19.72 12.70 6.11
C ARG A 197 18.67 11.62 6.42
N ALA A 198 17.41 12.00 6.65
CA ALA A 198 16.33 11.05 6.94
C ALA A 198 14.96 11.59 6.54
N THR A 199 14.08 10.69 6.13
CA THR A 199 12.65 10.97 5.89
C THR A 199 11.77 9.97 6.65
N TYR A 200 10.46 10.09 6.50
CA TYR A 200 9.47 9.23 7.13
C TYR A 200 8.56 8.59 6.08
N PHE A 201 8.27 7.31 6.25
CA PHE A 201 7.34 6.59 5.39
C PHE A 201 6.23 5.90 6.18
N SER A 202 5.16 5.55 5.48
CA SER A 202 4.13 4.65 5.94
C SER A 202 4.05 3.46 4.98
N ALA A 203 3.88 2.26 5.53
CA ALA A 203 3.79 1.04 4.74
C ALA A 203 2.64 0.17 5.25
N VAL A 204 1.93 -0.43 4.30
CA VAL A 204 0.78 -1.30 4.56
C VAL A 204 0.97 -2.57 3.77
N ALA A 205 0.70 -3.72 4.39
CA ALA A 205 0.60 -4.98 3.68
C ALA A 205 -0.67 -5.75 4.04
N THR A 206 -1.30 -6.38 3.06
CA THR A 206 -2.42 -7.30 3.26
C THR A 206 -2.12 -8.67 2.67
N GLY A 207 -2.58 -9.71 3.35
CA GLY A 207 -2.27 -11.09 2.99
C GLY A 207 -2.80 -12.09 3.99
N CYS A 208 -2.72 -13.37 3.62
CA CYS A 208 -3.05 -14.49 4.50
C CYS A 208 -1.92 -14.84 5.48
N PHE A 209 -1.36 -13.86 6.19
CA PHE A 209 -0.28 -14.07 7.18
C PHE A 209 -0.80 -13.99 8.62
N GLN A 210 -0.35 -14.83 9.56
CA GLN A 210 -0.88 -14.82 10.94
C GLN A 210 -0.32 -13.71 11.84
N LYS A 211 0.94 -13.32 11.67
CA LYS A 211 1.63 -12.29 12.46
C LYS A 211 2.99 -12.01 11.78
N VAL A 212 3.41 -10.75 11.68
CA VAL A 212 4.77 -10.45 11.24
C VAL A 212 5.72 -10.91 12.34
N LEU A 213 6.61 -11.86 12.02
CA LEU A 213 7.72 -12.21 12.90
C LEU A 213 8.57 -10.94 13.01
N ARG A 214 8.65 -10.34 14.20
CA ARG A 214 9.56 -9.21 14.43
C ARG A 214 10.97 -9.71 14.10
N GLY A 215 11.60 -9.11 13.10
CA GLY A 215 13.04 -9.02 13.02
C GLY A 215 13.51 -7.90 13.94
#